data_AF-A0A4R6BIC8-F1
#
_entry.id   AF-A0A4R6BIC8-F1
#
_cell.length_a   1.000
_cell.length_b   1.000
_cell.length_c   1.000
_cell.angle_alpha   90.00
_cell.angle_beta   90.00
_cell.angle_gamma   90.00
#
_symmetry.space_group_name_H-M   'P 1'
#
loop_
_entity.id
_entity.type
_entity.pdbx_description
1 polymer ?
#
loop_
_entity_poly.entity_id
_entity_poly.type
_entity_poly.pdbx_seq_one_letter_code
_entity_poly.pdbx_strand_id
1 'polypeptide(L)'
;MKNIMFWLYVVIAILLIGLGYYYWQSKVTTSDEVNQTKNVTFNDKALQKKNKDQDMDIVMISTPYQVTDNNNSVYEELKDRYDSLKFTEVMVSGASDQVDIKKITSAKPDLVIMDALTLNDFTENVSAEDHNKQILDIIDKLEAKDITVRVLGTRPSSDKDFNKYQQAEEKELVDSNVYTAQSDKWQSDDAMNDYYHKDSQLLTRKGLNRWIQTITDSLFK
;
A
#
# COMPACT_ATOMS: atom_id res chain seq x y z
N MET A 1 23.15 -42.94 23.92
CA MET A 1 22.13 -41.87 23.79
C MET A 1 22.70 -40.45 23.57
N LYS A 2 24.02 -40.22 23.51
CA LYS A 2 24.58 -38.86 23.26
C LYS A 2 24.70 -38.45 21.78
N ASN A 3 24.71 -39.42 20.85
CA ASN A 3 24.89 -39.13 19.43
C ASN A 3 23.57 -38.87 18.68
N ILE A 4 22.43 -39.31 19.21
CA ILE A 4 21.11 -39.15 18.54
C ILE A 4 20.69 -37.68 18.53
N MET A 5 20.89 -36.95 19.64
CA MET A 5 20.61 -35.51 19.70
C MET A 5 21.50 -34.71 18.74
N PHE A 6 22.77 -35.08 18.60
CA PHE A 6 23.68 -34.44 17.64
C PHE A 6 23.19 -34.61 16.20
N TRP A 7 22.81 -35.83 15.79
CA TRP A 7 22.28 -36.08 14.46
C TRP A 7 20.92 -35.39 14.21
N LEU A 8 20.08 -35.27 15.24
CA LEU A 8 18.83 -34.51 15.15
C LEU A 8 19.07 -33.03 14.86
N TYR A 9 20.04 -32.39 15.54
CA TYR A 9 20.41 -30.99 15.26
C TYR A 9 20.98 -30.81 13.86
N VAL A 10 21.78 -31.75 13.36
CA VAL A 10 22.31 -31.72 12.00
C VAL A 10 21.17 -31.80 10.97
N VAL A 11 20.18 -32.68 11.17
CA VAL A 11 19.01 -32.79 10.29
C VAL A 11 18.18 -31.52 10.29
N ILE A 12 17.94 -30.92 11.47
CA ILE A 12 17.20 -29.65 11.58
C ILE A 12 17.95 -28.52 10.88
N ALA A 13 19.27 -28.43 11.04
CA ALA A 13 20.08 -27.41 10.39
C ALA A 13 20.02 -27.53 8.85
N ILE A 14 20.10 -28.75 8.32
CA ILE A 14 19.99 -29.00 6.87
C ILE A 14 18.59 -28.61 6.36
N LEU A 15 17.52 -28.92 7.10
CA LEU A 15 16.16 -28.51 6.75
C LEU A 15 16.00 -26.99 6.76
N LEU A 16 16.54 -26.30 7.76
CA LEU A 16 16.50 -24.83 7.83
C LEU A 16 17.29 -24.18 6.69
N ILE A 17 18.45 -24.72 6.33
CA ILE A 17 19.23 -24.24 5.19
C ILE A 17 18.47 -24.49 3.88
N GLY A 18 17.86 -25.66 3.71
CA GLY A 18 17.08 -26.00 2.52
C GLY A 18 15.84 -25.11 2.36
N LEU A 19 15.09 -24.90 3.45
CA LEU A 19 13.93 -24.01 3.48
C LEU A 19 14.35 -22.55 3.28
N GLY A 20 15.45 -22.11 3.90
CA GLY A 20 16.01 -20.77 3.71
C GLY A 20 16.48 -20.54 2.27
N TYR A 21 17.11 -21.52 1.64
CA TYR A 21 17.51 -21.47 0.24
C TYR A 21 16.30 -21.44 -0.69
N TYR A 22 15.28 -22.27 -0.45
CA TYR A 22 14.04 -22.27 -1.22
C TYR A 22 13.30 -20.94 -1.08
N TYR A 23 13.19 -20.42 0.15
CA TYR A 23 12.61 -19.11 0.42
C TYR A 23 13.37 -17.99 -0.30
N TRP A 24 14.70 -17.96 -0.18
CA TRP A 24 15.55 -16.97 -0.86
C TRP A 24 15.44 -17.07 -2.38
N GLN A 25 15.54 -18.28 -2.96
CA GLN A 25 15.33 -18.51 -4.39
C GLN A 25 13.96 -18.03 -4.84
N SER A 26 12.89 -18.34 -4.09
CA SER A 26 11.53 -17.89 -4.42
C SER A 26 11.44 -16.36 -4.51
N LYS A 27 12.16 -15.63 -3.64
CA LYS A 27 12.19 -14.15 -3.64
C LYS A 27 13.06 -13.56 -4.76
N VAL A 28 14.19 -14.20 -5.10
CA VAL A 28 15.12 -13.71 -6.14
C VAL A 28 14.75 -14.15 -7.57
N THR A 29 14.02 -15.26 -7.75
CA THR A 29 13.57 -15.71 -9.09
C THR A 29 12.17 -15.22 -9.47
N THR A 30 11.36 -14.73 -8.53
CA THR A 30 10.10 -14.03 -8.84
C THR A 30 10.18 -12.51 -8.72
N SER A 31 11.36 -11.96 -8.46
CA SER A 31 11.66 -10.59 -8.82
C SER A 31 11.91 -10.57 -10.33
N ASP A 32 10.86 -10.39 -11.13
CA ASP A 32 11.02 -9.71 -12.41
C ASP A 32 11.94 -8.52 -12.15
N GLU A 33 13.04 -8.34 -12.92
CA GLU A 33 14.02 -7.27 -12.70
C GLU A 33 13.29 -5.94 -12.44
N VAL A 34 13.20 -5.54 -11.18
CA VAL A 34 12.63 -4.24 -10.81
C VAL A 34 13.68 -3.24 -11.23
N ASN A 35 13.51 -2.65 -12.40
CA ASN A 35 14.35 -1.56 -12.88
C ASN A 35 14.28 -0.41 -11.85
N GLN A 36 15.30 -0.33 -11.00
CA GLN A 36 15.38 0.66 -9.94
C GLN A 36 15.45 2.06 -10.55
N THR A 37 14.53 2.93 -10.13
CA THR A 37 14.46 4.30 -10.62
C THR A 37 15.29 5.21 -9.73
N LYS A 38 16.54 5.46 -10.13
CA LYS A 38 17.46 6.32 -9.37
C LYS A 38 17.14 7.81 -9.46
N ASN A 39 16.44 8.24 -10.51
CA ASN A 39 16.04 9.63 -10.72
C ASN A 39 14.51 9.73 -10.74
N VAL A 40 13.92 10.01 -9.59
CA VAL A 40 12.48 10.19 -9.48
C VAL A 40 12.09 11.63 -9.80
N THR A 41 11.13 11.80 -10.71
CA THR A 41 10.50 13.11 -10.96
C THR A 41 9.05 13.03 -10.56
N PHE A 42 8.62 13.89 -9.63
CA PHE A 42 7.22 13.96 -9.21
C PHE A 42 6.35 14.70 -10.25
N ASN A 43 5.05 14.41 -10.29
CA ASN A 43 4.07 15.20 -11.04
C ASN A 43 3.89 16.59 -10.42
N ASP A 44 3.86 16.66 -9.10
CA ASP A 44 3.72 17.87 -8.30
C ASP A 44 4.99 18.74 -8.33
N LYS A 45 4.85 20.05 -8.60
CA LYS A 45 5.98 20.98 -8.69
C LYS A 45 6.65 21.26 -7.34
N ALA A 46 5.91 21.29 -6.24
CA ALA A 46 6.45 21.48 -4.91
C ALA A 46 7.29 20.26 -4.50
N LEU A 47 6.79 19.04 -4.75
CA LEU A 47 7.54 17.81 -4.51
C LEU A 47 8.79 17.70 -5.41
N GLN A 48 8.69 18.10 -6.70
CA GLN A 48 9.87 18.17 -7.58
C GLN A 48 10.95 19.09 -7.04
N LYS A 49 10.58 20.23 -6.44
CA LYS A 49 11.54 21.16 -5.86
C LYS A 49 12.20 20.55 -4.62
N LYS A 50 11.40 20.00 -3.69
CA LYS A 50 11.91 19.33 -2.49
C LYS A 50 12.88 18.19 -2.83
N ASN A 51 12.52 17.30 -3.77
CA ASN A 51 13.35 16.15 -4.16
C ASN A 51 14.69 16.52 -4.83
N LYS A 52 14.84 17.75 -5.32
CA LYS A 52 16.13 18.25 -5.86
C LYS A 52 17.06 18.75 -4.77
N ASP A 53 16.48 19.30 -3.70
CA ASP A 53 17.20 20.00 -2.64
C ASP A 53 17.54 19.07 -1.46
N GLN A 54 16.80 17.98 -1.28
CA GLN A 54 16.97 17.01 -0.19
C GLN A 54 16.43 15.61 -0.55
N ASP A 55 16.80 14.60 0.24
CA ASP A 55 16.15 13.29 0.22
C ASP A 55 14.68 13.44 0.66
N MET A 56 13.78 12.74 -0.02
CA MET A 56 12.34 12.75 0.30
C MET A 56 11.98 11.65 1.31
N ASP A 57 11.42 12.04 2.45
CA ASP A 57 10.82 11.12 3.41
C ASP A 57 9.32 10.93 3.10
N ILE A 58 8.93 9.69 2.83
CA ILE A 58 7.58 9.30 2.44
C ILE A 58 7.02 8.34 3.48
N VAL A 59 5.83 8.64 4.01
CA VAL A 59 5.08 7.69 4.83
C VAL A 59 3.95 7.10 3.99
N MET A 60 3.87 5.76 3.94
CA MET A 60 2.75 5.05 3.37
C MET A 60 1.82 4.57 4.48
N ILE A 61 0.57 5.00 4.46
CA ILE A 61 -0.51 4.46 5.29
C ILE A 61 -1.15 3.32 4.49
N SER A 62 -0.90 2.09 4.92
CA SER A 62 -1.29 0.87 4.21
C SER A 62 -2.34 0.06 4.98
N THR A 63 -2.97 -0.89 4.29
CA THR A 63 -3.91 -1.84 4.89
C THR A 63 -3.41 -3.28 4.76
N PRO A 64 -3.89 -4.22 5.61
CA PRO A 64 -3.60 -5.65 5.47
C PRO A 64 -4.05 -6.26 4.13
N TYR A 65 -4.85 -5.55 3.33
CA TYR A 65 -5.36 -6.02 2.04
C TYR A 65 -4.49 -5.61 0.85
N GLN A 66 -3.43 -4.82 1.08
CA GLN A 66 -2.47 -4.41 0.07
C GLN A 66 -1.26 -5.36 -0.02
N VAL A 67 -1.51 -6.65 0.21
CA VAL A 67 -0.50 -7.71 0.17
C VAL A 67 -0.99 -8.89 -0.68
N THR A 68 -0.05 -9.60 -1.29
CA THR A 68 -0.30 -10.84 -2.02
C THR A 68 -0.17 -12.07 -1.13
N ASP A 69 -0.67 -13.21 -1.57
CA ASP A 69 -0.55 -14.49 -0.86
C ASP A 69 0.92 -14.91 -0.57
N ASN A 70 1.88 -14.39 -1.37
CA ASN A 70 3.32 -14.64 -1.18
C ASN A 70 4.02 -13.54 -0.33
N ASN A 71 3.23 -12.73 0.36
CA ASN A 71 3.69 -11.66 1.24
C ASN A 71 4.51 -10.57 0.53
N ASN A 72 4.21 -10.30 -0.74
CA ASN A 72 4.69 -9.08 -1.42
C ASN A 72 3.62 -8.00 -1.25
N SER A 73 3.99 -6.87 -0.65
CA SER A 73 3.09 -5.75 -0.39
C SER A 73 3.34 -4.59 -1.34
N VAL A 74 2.33 -3.73 -1.48
CA VAL A 74 2.46 -2.48 -2.25
C VAL A 74 3.61 -1.61 -1.69
N TYR A 75 3.74 -1.56 -0.36
CA TYR A 75 4.82 -0.84 0.33
C TYR A 75 6.22 -1.32 -0.09
N GLU A 76 6.50 -2.62 0.00
CA GLU A 76 7.84 -3.15 -0.30
C GLU A 76 8.19 -2.97 -1.79
N GLU A 77 7.24 -3.18 -2.69
CA GLU A 77 7.46 -2.99 -4.13
C GLU A 77 7.76 -1.51 -4.48
N LEU A 78 7.09 -0.55 -3.83
CA LEU A 78 7.42 0.87 -4.02
C LEU A 78 8.80 1.20 -3.48
N LYS A 79 9.11 0.72 -2.26
CA LYS A 79 10.40 0.94 -1.61
C LYS A 79 11.55 0.39 -2.45
N ASP A 80 11.38 -0.81 -3.01
CA ASP A 80 12.43 -1.46 -3.81
C ASP A 80 12.57 -0.83 -5.21
N ARG A 81 11.47 -0.33 -5.79
CA ARG A 81 11.47 0.34 -7.09
C ARG A 81 12.10 1.73 -7.05
N TYR A 82 11.92 2.46 -5.96
CA TYR A 82 12.33 3.86 -5.82
C TYR A 82 13.36 4.01 -4.67
N ASP A 83 14.53 3.41 -4.87
CA ASP A 83 15.63 3.35 -3.89
C ASP A 83 16.16 4.72 -3.42
N SER A 84 15.96 5.76 -4.22
CA SER A 84 16.31 7.15 -3.92
C SER A 84 15.34 7.84 -2.95
N LEU A 85 14.20 7.22 -2.63
CA LEU A 85 13.19 7.75 -1.71
C LEU A 85 13.20 6.95 -0.39
N LYS A 86 12.95 7.62 0.74
CA LYS A 86 12.90 6.97 2.06
C LYS A 86 11.46 6.65 2.43
N PHE A 87 11.08 5.38 2.34
CA PHE A 87 9.73 4.94 2.67
C PHE A 87 9.61 4.38 4.10
N THR A 88 8.62 4.85 4.85
CA THR A 88 8.19 4.28 6.12
C THR A 88 6.74 3.81 6.03
N GLU A 89 6.45 2.59 6.50
CA GLU A 89 5.08 2.07 6.55
C GLU A 89 4.39 2.38 7.88
N VAL A 90 3.13 2.79 7.81
CA VAL A 90 2.18 2.80 8.92
C VAL A 90 0.99 1.94 8.52
N MET A 91 1.03 0.67 8.89
CA MET A 91 -0.08 -0.25 8.64
C MET A 91 -1.25 0.02 9.60
N VAL A 92 -2.45 0.10 9.04
CA VAL A 92 -3.72 0.31 9.76
C VAL A 92 -4.60 -0.91 9.51
N SER A 93 -4.80 -1.72 10.55
CA SER A 93 -5.59 -2.96 10.45
C SER A 93 -7.06 -2.81 10.81
N GLY A 94 -7.43 -1.72 11.49
CA GLY A 94 -8.79 -1.41 11.90
C GLY A 94 -9.36 -0.20 11.17
N ALA A 95 -10.43 0.38 11.71
CA ALA A 95 -11.08 1.55 11.13
C ALA A 95 -10.18 2.80 11.05
N SER A 96 -10.55 3.76 10.21
CA SER A 96 -9.79 4.97 9.93
C SER A 96 -9.70 5.92 11.13
N ASP A 97 -10.60 5.82 12.11
CA ASP A 97 -10.49 6.51 13.40
C ASP A 97 -9.28 6.05 14.26
N GLN A 98 -8.67 4.91 13.92
CA GLN A 98 -7.48 4.37 14.60
C GLN A 98 -6.16 4.89 14.02
N VAL A 99 -6.20 5.75 12.98
CA VAL A 99 -4.99 6.33 12.39
C VAL A 99 -4.25 7.21 13.40
N ASP A 100 -3.05 6.78 13.80
CA ASP A 100 -2.20 7.55 14.71
C ASP A 100 -1.43 8.66 13.95
N ILE A 101 -2.05 9.83 13.87
CA ILE A 101 -1.46 11.05 13.30
C ILE A 101 -0.12 11.42 13.96
N LYS A 102 0.06 11.16 15.26
CA LYS A 102 1.32 11.48 15.94
C LYS A 102 2.44 10.57 15.46
N LYS A 103 2.16 9.27 15.29
CA LYS A 103 3.12 8.32 14.71
C LYS A 103 3.56 8.77 13.32
N ILE A 104 2.61 9.12 12.44
CA ILE A 104 2.88 9.60 11.08
C ILE A 104 3.73 10.87 11.11
N THR A 105 3.31 11.88 11.89
CA THR A 105 3.96 13.19 11.90
C THR A 105 5.31 13.21 12.62
N SER A 106 5.58 12.24 13.49
CA SER A 106 6.89 12.08 14.15
C SER A 106 8.02 11.76 13.18
N ALA A 107 7.71 11.10 12.05
CA ALA A 107 8.65 10.83 10.97
C ALA A 107 8.97 12.08 10.12
N LYS A 108 8.24 13.19 10.32
CA LYS A 108 8.34 14.44 9.53
C LYS A 108 8.32 14.18 8.01
N PRO A 109 7.34 13.45 7.49
CA PRO A 109 7.29 13.12 6.07
C PRO A 109 7.08 14.38 5.22
N ASP A 110 7.68 14.40 4.03
CA ASP A 110 7.37 15.38 3.01
C ASP A 110 6.08 15.01 2.25
N LEU A 111 5.81 13.72 2.12
CA LEU A 111 4.65 13.15 1.45
C LEU A 111 4.06 12.00 2.27
N VAL A 112 2.74 11.99 2.41
CA VAL A 112 1.96 10.84 2.88
C VAL A 112 1.19 10.27 1.69
N ILE A 113 1.39 8.98 1.41
CA ILE A 113 0.58 8.20 0.48
C ILE A 113 -0.35 7.34 1.35
N MET A 114 -1.65 7.44 1.14
CA MET A 114 -2.64 6.80 2.00
C MET A 114 -3.61 5.96 1.17
N ASP A 115 -3.75 4.68 1.51
CA ASP A 115 -4.96 3.93 1.14
C ASP A 115 -6.16 4.62 1.75
N ALA A 116 -7.25 4.79 1.01
CA ALA A 116 -8.44 5.47 1.51
C ALA A 116 -9.09 4.78 2.71
N LEU A 117 -8.66 3.56 3.10
CA LEU A 117 -9.19 2.77 4.22
C LEU A 117 -10.65 2.34 4.03
N THR A 118 -11.21 2.50 2.84
CA THR A 118 -12.59 2.18 2.47
C THR A 118 -12.98 0.76 2.88
N LEU A 119 -12.10 -0.21 2.63
CA LEU A 119 -12.36 -1.62 2.94
C LEU A 119 -12.27 -1.93 4.42
N ASN A 120 -11.37 -1.27 5.15
CA ASN A 120 -11.30 -1.40 6.60
C ASN A 120 -12.61 -0.92 7.21
N ASP A 121 -13.02 0.31 6.88
CA ASP A 121 -14.20 0.95 7.45
C ASP A 121 -15.50 0.24 7.07
N PHE A 122 -15.60 -0.23 5.82
CA PHE A 122 -16.72 -1.07 5.41
C PHE A 122 -16.79 -2.37 6.21
N THR A 123 -15.66 -3.05 6.42
CA THR A 123 -15.59 -4.32 7.18
C THR A 123 -15.90 -4.11 8.66
N GLU A 124 -15.50 -2.97 9.22
CA GLU A 124 -15.76 -2.56 10.60
C GLU A 124 -17.19 -1.96 10.79
N ASN A 125 -18.00 -1.92 9.74
CA ASN A 125 -19.36 -1.34 9.74
C ASN A 125 -19.40 0.16 10.10
N VAL A 126 -18.35 0.91 9.79
CA VAL A 126 -18.36 2.37 9.85
C VAL A 126 -19.27 2.88 8.73
N SER A 127 -20.02 3.95 8.98
CA SER A 127 -20.87 4.55 7.94
C SER A 127 -20.03 5.30 6.91
N ALA A 128 -20.48 5.33 5.65
CA ALA A 128 -19.76 6.08 4.61
C ALA A 128 -19.62 7.58 4.95
N GLU A 129 -20.58 8.15 5.67
CA GLU A 129 -20.51 9.53 6.15
C GLU A 129 -19.41 9.73 7.20
N ASP A 130 -19.30 8.83 8.18
CA ASP A 130 -18.29 8.92 9.23
C ASP A 130 -16.89 8.65 8.67
N HIS A 131 -16.77 7.69 7.77
CA HIS A 131 -15.55 7.42 7.02
C HIS A 131 -15.06 8.65 6.25
N ASN A 132 -15.94 9.27 5.46
CA ASN A 132 -15.59 10.47 4.71
C ASN A 132 -15.10 11.60 5.65
N LYS A 133 -15.77 11.81 6.78
CA LYS A 133 -15.33 12.78 7.79
C LYS A 133 -13.97 12.42 8.38
N GLN A 134 -13.71 11.14 8.65
CA GLN A 134 -12.45 10.67 9.22
C GLN A 134 -11.29 10.85 8.23
N ILE A 135 -11.47 10.50 6.95
CA ILE A 135 -10.47 10.70 5.91
C ILE A 135 -10.15 12.18 5.70
N LEU A 136 -11.17 13.05 5.64
CA LEU A 136 -10.97 14.49 5.53
C LEU A 136 -10.23 15.07 6.76
N ASP A 137 -10.60 14.64 7.97
CA ASP A 137 -9.92 15.08 9.21
C ASP A 137 -8.46 14.61 9.26
N ILE A 138 -8.13 13.41 8.76
CA ILE A 138 -6.75 12.94 8.62
C ILE A 138 -5.98 13.83 7.64
N ILE A 139 -6.56 14.12 6.47
CA ILE A 139 -5.94 14.99 5.45
C ILE A 139 -5.67 16.38 6.05
N ASP A 140 -6.68 17.03 6.62
CA ASP A 140 -6.59 18.37 7.19
C ASP A 140 -5.50 18.46 8.28
N LYS A 141 -5.41 17.45 9.16
CA LYS A 141 -4.40 17.40 10.22
C LYS A 141 -2.97 17.24 9.69
N LEU A 142 -2.79 16.54 8.59
CA LEU A 142 -1.49 16.36 7.94
C LEU A 142 -1.10 17.62 7.15
N GLU A 143 -2.01 18.18 6.36
CA GLU A 143 -1.77 19.39 5.57
C GLU A 143 -1.52 20.62 6.46
N ALA A 144 -2.19 20.71 7.62
CA ALA A 144 -1.90 21.74 8.62
C ALA A 144 -0.45 21.72 9.16
N LYS A 145 0.31 20.65 8.85
CA LYS A 145 1.74 20.50 9.18
C LYS A 145 2.65 20.63 7.96
N ASP A 146 2.16 21.18 6.85
CA ASP A 146 2.89 21.33 5.57
C ASP A 146 3.34 19.97 4.96
N ILE A 147 2.58 18.91 5.24
CA ILE A 147 2.78 17.57 4.66
C ILE A 147 1.89 17.45 3.44
N THR A 148 2.47 17.05 2.30
CA THR A 148 1.66 16.77 1.11
C THR A 148 0.94 15.42 1.29
N VAL A 149 -0.37 15.36 1.01
CA VAL A 149 -1.14 14.11 1.12
C VAL A 149 -1.62 13.65 -0.25
N ARG A 150 -1.57 12.34 -0.48
CA ARG A 150 -2.16 11.67 -1.63
C ARG A 150 -2.94 10.44 -1.17
N VAL A 151 -4.24 10.45 -1.44
CA VAL A 151 -5.18 9.40 -1.06
C VAL A 151 -5.52 8.58 -2.29
N LEU A 152 -5.43 7.27 -2.15
CA LEU A 152 -5.66 6.31 -3.20
C LEU A 152 -6.94 5.57 -2.86
N GLY A 153 -7.96 5.73 -3.70
CA GLY A 153 -9.21 5.00 -3.58
C GLY A 153 -8.99 3.50 -3.57
N THR A 154 -9.88 2.78 -2.91
CA THR A 154 -9.80 1.32 -2.88
C THR A 154 -10.12 0.69 -4.25
N ARG A 155 -9.95 -0.64 -4.34
CA ARG A 155 -10.33 -1.46 -5.48
C ARG A 155 -11.85 -1.48 -5.73
N PRO A 156 -12.33 -1.74 -6.96
CA PRO A 156 -13.74 -2.07 -7.14
C PRO A 156 -14.09 -3.40 -6.44
N SER A 157 -15.38 -3.62 -6.16
CA SER A 157 -15.93 -4.91 -5.70
C SER A 157 -17.07 -5.40 -6.61
N SER A 158 -17.44 -6.69 -6.49
CA SER A 158 -18.74 -7.17 -7.01
C SER A 158 -19.85 -7.08 -5.96
N ASP A 159 -19.48 -6.78 -4.71
CA ASP A 159 -20.40 -6.49 -3.63
C ASP A 159 -21.08 -5.13 -3.87
N LYS A 160 -22.40 -5.15 -3.99
CA LYS A 160 -23.22 -3.96 -4.29
C LYS A 160 -23.19 -2.94 -3.15
N ASP A 161 -23.15 -3.40 -1.91
CA ASP A 161 -23.15 -2.52 -0.75
C ASP A 161 -21.79 -1.85 -0.62
N PHE A 162 -20.71 -2.60 -0.84
CA PHE A 162 -19.36 -2.03 -0.92
C PHE A 162 -19.22 -1.03 -2.07
N ASN A 163 -19.73 -1.35 -3.27
CA ASN A 163 -19.64 -0.44 -4.40
C ASN A 163 -20.40 0.87 -4.14
N LYS A 164 -21.57 0.80 -3.50
CA LYS A 164 -22.30 2.00 -3.08
C LYS A 164 -21.51 2.82 -2.06
N TYR A 165 -20.84 2.14 -1.13
CA TYR A 165 -19.96 2.76 -0.14
C TYR A 165 -18.79 3.48 -0.81
N GLN A 166 -18.06 2.79 -1.69
CA GLN A 166 -16.94 3.35 -2.46
C GLN A 166 -17.37 4.55 -3.30
N GLN A 167 -18.52 4.49 -3.96
CA GLN A 167 -19.05 5.63 -4.74
C GLN A 167 -19.35 6.86 -3.88
N ALA A 168 -19.74 6.65 -2.61
CA ALA A 168 -19.96 7.75 -1.68
C ALA A 168 -18.64 8.41 -1.24
N GLU A 169 -17.58 7.64 -1.03
CA GLU A 169 -16.21 8.15 -0.81
C GLU A 169 -15.72 8.93 -2.03
N GLU A 170 -15.78 8.31 -3.21
CA GLU A 170 -15.31 8.92 -4.46
C GLU A 170 -16.02 10.23 -4.74
N LYS A 171 -17.34 10.29 -4.56
CA LYS A 171 -18.11 11.52 -4.75
C LYS A 171 -17.71 12.63 -3.79
N GLU A 172 -17.35 12.31 -2.56
CA GLU A 172 -16.92 13.31 -1.57
C GLU A 172 -15.53 13.85 -1.90
N LEU A 173 -14.63 12.99 -2.40
CA LEU A 173 -13.23 13.32 -2.64
C LEU A 173 -12.92 13.74 -4.09
N VAL A 174 -13.88 13.63 -5.03
CA VAL A 174 -13.66 13.84 -6.48
C VAL A 174 -13.11 15.22 -6.86
N ASP A 175 -13.52 16.26 -6.12
CA ASP A 175 -13.09 17.64 -6.38
C ASP A 175 -11.72 17.96 -5.73
N SER A 176 -11.14 17.00 -5.01
CA SER A 176 -9.86 17.18 -4.34
C SER A 176 -8.69 16.75 -5.23
N ASN A 177 -7.66 17.60 -5.30
CA ASN A 177 -6.39 17.25 -5.93
C ASN A 177 -5.58 16.19 -5.16
N VAL A 178 -6.05 15.78 -3.97
CA VAL A 178 -5.38 14.78 -3.13
C VAL A 178 -5.80 13.36 -3.47
N TYR A 179 -6.95 13.17 -4.12
CA TYR A 179 -7.56 11.85 -4.28
C TYR A 179 -7.36 11.28 -5.68
N THR A 180 -7.03 10.00 -5.77
CA THR A 180 -6.98 9.24 -7.02
C THR A 180 -7.96 8.08 -6.92
N ALA A 181 -9.09 8.21 -7.63
CA ALA A 181 -10.05 7.14 -7.79
C ALA A 181 -9.41 5.95 -8.51
N GLN A 182 -9.82 4.76 -8.08
CA GLN A 182 -9.44 3.50 -8.70
C GLN A 182 -10.62 2.78 -9.33
N SER A 183 -11.88 3.04 -8.96
CA SER A 183 -13.07 2.30 -9.45
C SER A 183 -13.12 2.15 -10.98
N ASP A 184 -12.98 3.24 -11.73
CA ASP A 184 -13.08 3.27 -13.21
C ASP A 184 -11.86 2.67 -13.93
N LYS A 185 -10.82 2.33 -13.19
CA LYS A 185 -9.51 1.94 -13.73
C LYS A 185 -9.33 0.43 -13.84
N TRP A 186 -10.25 -0.40 -13.36
CA TRP A 186 -10.12 -1.86 -13.44
C TRP A 186 -11.08 -2.40 -14.50
N GLN A 187 -10.65 -3.44 -15.22
CA GLN A 187 -11.51 -4.08 -16.22
C GLN A 187 -12.73 -4.73 -15.54
N SER A 188 -13.78 -4.98 -16.34
CA SER A 188 -15.10 -5.54 -15.95
C SER A 188 -15.07 -6.58 -14.82
N ASP A 189 -16.18 -6.72 -14.08
CA ASP A 189 -16.36 -7.64 -12.94
C ASP A 189 -15.75 -9.05 -13.10
N ASP A 190 -15.85 -9.66 -14.29
CA ASP A 190 -15.27 -10.98 -14.58
C ASP A 190 -13.74 -11.02 -14.45
N ALA A 191 -13.08 -9.89 -14.71
CA ALA A 191 -11.63 -9.72 -14.60
C ALA A 191 -11.18 -9.40 -13.16
N MET A 192 -12.07 -9.16 -12.19
CA MET A 192 -11.65 -8.82 -10.82
C MET A 192 -10.90 -9.96 -10.13
N ASN A 193 -11.25 -11.21 -10.44
CA ASN A 193 -10.55 -12.38 -9.91
C ASN A 193 -9.09 -12.49 -10.42
N ASP A 194 -8.76 -11.82 -11.52
CA ASP A 194 -7.37 -11.74 -11.98
C ASP A 194 -6.53 -10.85 -11.06
N TYR A 195 -7.16 -9.99 -10.27
CA TYR A 195 -6.52 -8.96 -9.46
C TYR A 195 -6.57 -9.24 -7.95
N TYR A 196 -7.61 -9.97 -7.51
CA TYR A 196 -7.80 -10.31 -6.11
C TYR A 196 -8.24 -11.76 -5.95
N HIS A 197 -7.77 -12.38 -4.87
CA HIS A 197 -8.25 -13.67 -4.44
C HIS A 197 -9.62 -13.50 -3.76
N LYS A 198 -10.66 -14.10 -4.34
CA LYS A 198 -12.06 -13.93 -3.88
C LYS A 198 -12.26 -14.26 -2.40
N ASP A 199 -11.58 -15.29 -1.90
CA ASP A 199 -11.76 -15.78 -0.54
C ASP A 199 -10.93 -15.00 0.49
N SER A 200 -9.67 -14.71 0.18
CA SER A 200 -8.75 -14.02 1.11
C SER A 200 -8.80 -12.50 0.99
N GLN A 201 -9.41 -11.96 -0.07
CA GLN A 201 -9.44 -10.52 -0.38
C GLN A 201 -8.04 -9.90 -0.60
N LEU A 202 -7.00 -10.74 -0.71
CA LEU A 202 -5.62 -10.38 -0.97
C LEU A 202 -5.36 -10.14 -2.46
N LEU A 203 -4.31 -9.39 -2.76
CA LEU A 203 -3.88 -9.09 -4.13
C LEU A 203 -3.34 -10.35 -4.82
N THR A 204 -3.66 -10.50 -6.11
CA THR A 204 -2.82 -11.30 -7.00
C THR A 204 -1.58 -10.49 -7.41
N ARG A 205 -0.63 -11.10 -8.14
CA ARG A 205 0.48 -10.35 -8.75
C ARG A 205 -0.01 -9.24 -9.69
N LYS A 206 -1.08 -9.47 -10.46
CA LYS A 206 -1.65 -8.44 -11.34
C LYS A 206 -2.28 -7.31 -10.52
N GLY A 207 -2.96 -7.64 -9.41
CA GLY A 207 -3.51 -6.66 -8.46
C GLY A 207 -2.42 -5.76 -7.90
N LEU A 208 -1.34 -6.36 -7.41
CA LEU A 208 -0.18 -5.64 -6.89
C LEU A 208 0.40 -4.69 -7.95
N ASN A 209 0.66 -5.19 -9.15
CA ASN A 209 1.17 -4.37 -10.24
C ASN A 209 0.23 -3.20 -10.59
N ARG A 210 -1.09 -3.39 -10.50
CA ARG A 210 -2.07 -2.33 -10.77
C ARG A 210 -2.05 -1.23 -9.70
N TRP A 211 -1.93 -1.60 -8.43
CA TRP A 211 -1.74 -0.63 -7.34
C TRP A 211 -0.47 0.18 -7.54
N ILE A 212 0.65 -0.49 -7.79
CA ILE A 212 1.93 0.18 -8.02
C ILE A 212 1.84 1.12 -9.22
N GLN A 213 1.26 0.66 -10.33
CA GLN A 213 1.07 1.50 -11.52
C GLN A 213 0.19 2.73 -11.21
N THR A 214 -0.91 2.57 -10.48
CA THR A 214 -1.78 3.69 -10.13
C THR A 214 -1.03 4.74 -9.29
N ILE A 215 -0.27 4.28 -8.29
CA ILE A 215 0.56 5.16 -7.47
C ILE A 215 1.62 5.84 -8.35
N THR A 216 2.32 5.08 -9.19
CA THR A 216 3.33 5.61 -10.11
C THR A 216 2.77 6.68 -11.03
N ASP A 217 1.66 6.39 -11.72
CA ASP A 217 1.03 7.32 -12.68
C ASP A 217 0.49 8.58 -11.99
N SER A 218 0.01 8.45 -10.74
CA SER A 218 -0.49 9.60 -9.97
C SER A 218 0.64 10.49 -9.44
N LEU A 219 1.77 9.90 -9.02
CA LEU A 219 2.82 10.61 -8.31
C LEU A 219 4.01 11.02 -9.16
N PHE A 220 4.38 10.21 -10.16
CA PHE A 220 5.67 10.29 -10.85
C PHE A 220 5.50 10.51 -12.36
N LYS A 221 6.58 10.98 -13.00
CA LYS A 221 6.72 11.20 -14.45
C LYS A 221 7.65 10.20 -15.10
#